data_AF-A0A8B7IWD5-F1
#
_entry.id   AF-A0A8B7IWD5-F1
#
_cell.length_a   1.000
_cell.length_b   1.000
_cell.length_c   1.000
_cell.angle_alpha   90.00
_cell.angle_beta   90.00
_cell.angle_gamma   90.00
#
_symmetry.space_group_name_H-M   'P 1'
#
loop_
_entity.id
_entity.type
_entity.pdbx_description
1 polymer ?
#
loop_
_entity_poly.entity_id
_entity_poly.type
_entity_poly.pdbx_seq_one_letter_code
_entity_poly.pdbx_strand_id
1 'polypeptide(L)' 'MPAGVSWPTYLKTLGASVLAMFAGAEVVHRYYRPDLSIPEIPPKPGELRTELLGLKERSSHIQTSQQ' A
#
# COMPACT_ATOMS: atom_id res chain seq x y z
N MET A 1 2.33 -1.37 38.07
CA MET A 1 2.20 -1.03 36.63
C MET A 1 3.49 -1.40 35.94
N PRO A 2 3.47 -2.06 34.77
CA PRO A 2 4.72 -2.43 34.09
C PRO A 2 5.53 -1.15 33.81
N ALA A 3 6.84 -1.22 34.05
CA ALA A 3 7.81 -0.13 33.82
C ALA A 3 7.53 1.26 34.44
N GLY A 4 6.61 1.38 35.41
CA GLY A 4 6.34 2.66 36.10
C GLY A 4 5.53 3.69 35.32
N VAL A 5 4.96 3.32 34.17
CA VAL A 5 4.10 4.20 33.35
C VAL A 5 2.61 3.86 33.51
N SER A 6 1.77 4.88 33.35
CA SER A 6 0.32 4.74 33.54
C SER A 6 -0.35 3.89 32.42
N TRP A 7 -1.43 3.18 32.75
CA TRP A 7 -2.22 2.42 31.76
C TRP A 7 -2.71 3.27 30.57
N PRO A 8 -3.19 4.53 30.78
CA PRO A 8 -3.50 5.42 29.68
C PRO A 8 -2.32 5.72 28.75
N THR A 9 -1.09 5.75 29.27
CA THR A 9 0.11 5.95 28.46
C THR A 9 0.31 4.80 27.48
N TYR A 10 0.13 3.55 27.93
CA TYR A 10 0.18 2.38 27.04
C TYR A 10 -0.89 2.39 25.96
N LEU A 11 -2.11 2.79 26.32
CA LEU A 11 -3.20 2.89 25.33
C LEU A 11 -2.92 3.98 24.29
N LYS A 12 -2.33 5.10 24.69
CA LYS A 12 -1.91 6.16 23.77
C LYS A 12 -0.83 5.69 22.80
N THR A 13 0.19 4.99 23.30
CA THR A 13 1.27 4.51 22.43
C THR A 13 0.79 3.41 21.49
N LEU A 14 -0.07 2.51 21.95
CA LEU A 14 -0.71 1.51 21.10
C LEU A 14 -1.60 2.16 20.04
N GLY A 15 -2.41 3.15 20.41
CA GLY A 15 -3.23 3.89 19.43
C GLY A 15 -2.36 4.60 18.40
N ALA A 16 -1.29 5.26 18.83
CA ALA A 16 -0.36 5.95 17.95
C ALA A 16 0.35 4.98 16.97
N SER A 17 0.75 3.79 17.42
CA SER A 17 1.40 2.81 16.53
C SER A 17 0.46 2.25 15.47
N VAL A 18 -0.79 1.96 15.84
CA VAL A 18 -1.82 1.52 14.90
C VAL A 18 -2.15 2.62 13.88
N LEU A 19 -2.29 3.88 14.32
CA LEU A 19 -2.51 5.00 13.42
C LEU A 19 -1.33 5.23 12.46
N ALA A 20 -0.10 5.12 12.95
CA ALA A 20 1.09 5.22 12.11
C ALA A 20 1.14 4.11 11.05
N MET A 21 0.73 2.88 11.40
CA MET A 21 0.63 1.77 10.45
C MET A 21 -0.38 2.07 9.33
N PHE A 22 -1.58 2.56 9.67
CA PHE A 22 -2.59 2.91 8.67
C PHE A 22 -2.14 4.07 7.77
N ALA A 23 -1.54 5.12 8.34
CA ALA A 23 -1.01 6.24 7.56
C ALA A 23 0.09 5.77 6.59
N GLY A 24 1.00 4.89 7.04
CA GLY A 24 2.04 4.31 6.19
C GLY A 24 1.45 3.50 5.03
N ALA A 25 0.46 2.66 5.29
CA ALA A 25 -0.23 1.90 4.26
C ALA A 25 -0.92 2.82 3.24
N GLU A 26 -1.66 3.84 3.70
CA GLU A 26 -2.33 4.80 2.82
C GLU A 26 -1.33 5.54 1.91
N VAL A 27 -0.17 5.95 2.45
CA VAL A 27 0.88 6.61 1.67
C VAL A 27 1.37 5.71 0.54
N VAL A 28 1.66 4.44 0.81
CA VAL A 28 2.09 3.48 -0.22
C VAL A 28 1.00 3.28 -1.27
N HIS A 29 -0.25 3.13 -0.85
CA HIS A 29 -1.40 3.01 -1.76
C HIS A 29 -1.59 4.26 -2.63
N ARG A 30 -1.44 5.47 -2.07
CA ARG A 30 -1.54 6.72 -2.84
C ARG A 30 -0.37 6.94 -3.78
N TYR A 31 0.84 6.58 -3.35
CA TYR A 31 2.06 6.81 -4.11
C TYR A 31 2.20 5.83 -5.28
N TYR A 32 1.97 4.53 -5.05
CA TYR A 32 2.12 3.51 -6.08
C TYR A 32 0.84 3.18 -6.83
N ARG A 33 -0.33 3.63 -6.35
CA ARG A 33 -1.67 3.35 -6.91
C ARG A 33 -1.75 1.92 -7.46
N PRO A 34 -1.55 0.90 -6.62
CA PRO A 34 -1.59 -0.47 -7.08
C PRO A 34 -2.98 -0.75 -7.67
N ASP A 35 -3.01 -1.35 -8.86
CA ASP A 35 -4.24 -1.92 -9.37
C ASP A 35 -4.62 -3.11 -8.49
N LEU A 36 -5.75 -2.97 -7.81
CA LEU A 36 -6.30 -3.97 -6.89
C LEU A 36 -7.33 -4.87 -7.60
N SER A 37 -7.47 -4.76 -8.93
CA SER A 37 -8.34 -5.61 -9.70
C SER A 37 -7.90 -7.08 -9.57
N ILE A 38 -8.82 -7.93 -9.12
CA ILE A 38 -8.59 -9.37 -9.08
C ILE A 38 -9.21 -9.95 -10.35
N PRO A 39 -8.44 -10.60 -11.23
CA PRO A 39 -9.02 -11.23 -12.40
C PRO A 39 -9.91 -12.41 -11.96
N GLU A 40 -11.15 -12.46 -12.47
CA GLU A 40 -12.11 -13.56 -12.24
C GLU A 40 -11.52 -14.93 -12.60
N ILE A 41 -10.64 -14.95 -13.61
CA ILE A 41 -9.94 -16.15 -14.06
C ILE A 41 -8.51 -16.11 -13.50
N PRO A 42 -8.10 -17.08 -12.67
CA PRO A 42 -6.74 -17.13 -12.17
C PRO A 42 -5.75 -17.33 -13.33
N PRO A 43 -4.62 -16.61 -13.34
CA PRO A 43 -3.61 -16.74 -14.38
C PRO A 43 -2.99 -18.14 -14.34
N LYS A 44 -2.56 -18.63 -15.51
CA LYS A 44 -1.88 -19.93 -15.59
C LYS A 44 -0.55 -19.87 -14.82
N PRO A 45 -0.07 -21.01 -14.29
CA PRO A 45 1.24 -21.08 -13.65
C PRO A 45 2.34 -20.53 -14.58
N GLY A 46 3.03 -19.46 -14.17
CA GLY A 46 4.06 -18.78 -14.97
C GLY A 46 3.61 -17.51 -15.71
N GLU A 47 2.31 -17.19 -15.77
CA GLU A 47 1.77 -15.94 -16.37
C GLU A 47 1.44 -14.85 -15.33
N LEU A 48 1.78 -15.09 -14.06
CA LEU A 48 1.60 -14.11 -12.98
C LEU A 48 2.45 -12.87 -13.25
N ARG A 49 1.81 -11.81 -13.75
CA ARG A 49 2.43 -10.50 -13.88
C ARG A 49 2.49 -9.85 -12.49
N THR A 50 3.64 -9.95 -11.85
CA THR A 50 3.94 -9.26 -10.58
C THR A 50 4.45 -7.83 -10.78
N GLU A 51 4.45 -7.34 -12.02
CA GLU A 51 4.82 -5.96 -12.34
C GLU A 51 3.84 -4.98 -11.68
N LEU A 52 4.36 -3.88 -11.11
CA LEU A 52 3.53 -2.79 -10.60
C LEU A 52 2.79 -2.13 -11.77
N LEU A 53 1.58 -2.59 -12.06
CA LEU A 53 0.74 -2.14 -13.19
C LEU A 53 0.66 -0.60 -13.27
N GLY A 54 0.63 0.09 -12.12
CA GLY A 54 0.62 1.56 -12.04
C GLY A 54 1.86 2.27 -12.59
N LEU A 55 3.04 1.63 -12.62
CA LEU A 55 4.24 2.21 -13.23
C LEU A 55 4.19 2.15 -14.77
N LYS A 56 3.56 1.11 -15.31
CA LYS A 56 3.40 0.94 -16.76
C LYS A 56 2.41 1.95 -17.32
N GLU A 57 1.26 2.16 -16.68
CA GLU A 57 0.27 3.16 -17.11
C GLU A 57 0.85 4.58 -17.19
N ARG A 58 1.65 4.97 -16.19
CA ARG A 58 2.33 6.28 -16.18
C ARG A 58 3.33 6.41 -17.34
N SER A 59 4.04 5.34 -17.66
CA SER A 59 4.99 5.29 -18.78
C SER A 59 4.26 5.40 -20.13
N SER A 60 3.12 4.71 -20.28
CA SER A 60 2.28 4.76 -21.48
C SER A 60 1.71 6.16 -21.73
N HIS A 61 1.18 6.84 -20.70
CA HIS A 61 0.62 8.19 -20.85
C HIS A 61 1.69 9.23 -21.21
N ILE A 62 2.91 9.11 -20.68
CA ILE A 62 4.03 9.99 -21.06
C ILE A 62 4.42 9.77 -22.52
N GLN A 63 4.39 8.52 -23.01
CA GLN A 63 4.73 8.20 -24.38
C GLN A 63 3.67 8.68 -25.39
N THR A 64 2.38 8.59 -25.07
CA THR A 64 1.29 9.13 -25.92
C THR A 64 1.22 10.65 -25.93
N SER A 65 1.67 11.33 -24.87
CA SER A 65 1.71 12.80 -24.82
C SER A 65 2.88 13.43 -25.60
N GLN A 66 3.83 12.63 -26.07
CA GLN A 66 5.04 13.07 -26.79
C GLN A 66 4.99 12.75 -28.31
N GLN A 67 3.83 12.31 -28.82
CA GLN A 67 3.57 12.01 -30.23
C GLN A 67 2.40 12.87 -30.73
#